data_AF-A0A0B8Q1J0-F1
#
_entry.id   AF-A0A0B8Q1J0-F1
#
_cell.length_a   1.000
_cell.length_b   1.000
_cell.length_c   1.000
_cell.angle_alpha   90.00
_cell.angle_beta   90.00
_cell.angle_gamma   90.00
#
_symmetry.space_group_name_H-M   'P 1'
#
loop_
_entity.id
_entity.type
_entity.pdbx_description
1 polymer ?
#
loop_
_entity_poly.entity_id
_entity_poly.type
_entity_poly.pdbx_seq_one_letter_code
_entity_poly.pdbx_strand_id
1 'polypeptide(L)' 'MFGISYPWLKPTWEKLTQALEQDTLPSALLVSASQGMGAYEVIDSLAATLLCTNSSNEPVAFATPAL' A
#
# COMPACT_ATOMS: atom_id res chain seq x y z
N MET A 1 0.32 -5.06 -11.54
CA MET A 1 -0.60 -6.03 -10.92
C MET A 1 -0.52 -5.79 -9.41
N PHE A 2 -1.17 -4.74 -8.92
CA PHE A 2 -1.13 -4.36 -7.50
C PHE A 2 -2.46 -4.74 -6.88
N GLY A 3 -2.49 -5.87 -6.21
CA GLY A 3 -3.69 -6.39 -5.58
C GLY A 3 -3.27 -7.30 -4.45
N ILE A 4 -3.93 -7.15 -3.31
CA ILE A 4 -3.64 -7.91 -2.10
C ILE A 4 -3.83 -9.41 -2.35
N SER A 5 -2.74 -10.17 -2.25
CA SER A 5 -2.70 -11.62 -2.51
C SER A 5 -3.23 -12.43 -1.34
N TYR A 6 -3.15 -11.88 -0.12
CA TYR A 6 -3.58 -12.57 1.10
C TYR A 6 -5.03 -12.22 1.48
N PRO A 7 -5.94 -13.22 1.56
CA PRO A 7 -7.36 -12.97 1.84
C PRO A 7 -7.63 -12.22 3.16
N TRP A 8 -6.79 -12.44 4.19
CA TRP A 8 -6.95 -11.81 5.50
C TRP A 8 -6.54 -10.33 5.52
N LEU A 9 -5.77 -9.86 4.53
CA LEU A 9 -5.38 -8.45 4.41
C LEU A 9 -6.44 -7.63 3.68
N LYS A 10 -7.33 -8.27 2.91
CA LYS A 10 -8.43 -7.62 2.19
C LYS A 10 -9.27 -6.66 3.03
N PRO A 11 -9.80 -7.04 4.22
CA PRO A 11 -10.60 -6.11 5.02
C PRO A 11 -9.78 -4.91 5.54
N THR A 12 -8.48 -5.09 5.78
CA THR A 12 -7.58 -4.00 6.18
C THR A 12 -7.31 -3.06 5.01
N TRP A 13 -7.08 -3.62 3.82
CA TRP A 13 -6.85 -2.87 2.59
C TRP A 13 -8.07 -2.04 2.16
N GLU A 14 -9.26 -2.61 2.26
CA GLU A 14 -10.52 -1.89 1.97
C GLU A 14 -10.67 -0.66 2.88
N LYS A 15 -10.38 -0.78 4.17
CA LYS A 15 -10.42 0.37 5.11
C LYS A 15 -9.39 1.44 4.76
N LEU A 16 -8.17 1.04 4.41
CA LEU A 16 -7.12 1.98 4.03
C LEU A 16 -7.46 2.70 2.73
N THR A 17 -7.98 1.98 1.74
CA THR A 17 -8.41 2.55 0.45
C THR A 17 -9.58 3.51 0.64
N GLN A 18 -10.55 3.15 1.49
CA GLN A 18 -11.66 4.04 1.84
C GLN A 18 -11.17 5.31 2.55
N ALA A 19 -10.22 5.20 3.48
CA ALA A 19 -9.63 6.36 4.15
C ALA A 19 -8.85 7.26 3.19
N LEU A 20 -8.15 6.67 2.22
CA LEU A 20 -7.50 7.39 1.12
C LEU A 20 -8.50 8.15 0.25
N GLU A 21 -9.57 7.50 -0.22
CA GLU A 21 -10.61 8.11 -1.06
C GLU A 21 -11.34 9.25 -0.35
N GLN A 22 -11.51 9.14 0.97
CA GLN A 22 -12.14 10.16 1.79
C GLN A 22 -11.18 11.27 2.25
N ASP A 23 -9.90 11.20 1.87
CA ASP A 23 -8.83 12.10 2.34
C ASP A 23 -8.73 12.17 3.88
N THR A 24 -9.06 11.05 4.55
CA THR A 24 -9.02 10.91 6.01
C THR A 24 -7.84 10.05 6.49
N LEU A 25 -6.94 9.69 5.57
CA LEU A 25 -5.76 8.91 5.91
C LEU A 25 -4.83 9.76 6.82
N PRO A 26 -4.41 9.25 7.98
CA PRO A 26 -3.50 9.99 8.85
C PRO A 26 -2.13 10.19 8.20
N SER A 27 -1.43 11.27 8.58
CA SER A 27 -0.10 11.60 8.06
C SER A 27 0.99 10.56 8.40
N ALA A 28 0.72 9.67 9.35
CA ALA A 28 1.59 8.55 9.71
C ALA A 28 0.74 7.31 10.03
N LEU A 29 1.19 6.16 9.53
CA LEU A 29 0.59 4.85 9.81
C LEU A 29 1.66 3.94 10.41
N LEU A 30 1.33 3.32 11.54
CA LEU A 30 2.13 2.27 12.15
C LEU A 30 1.48 0.91 11.88
N VAL A 31 2.21 0.03 11.20
CA VAL A 31 1.75 -1.34 10.92
C VAL A 31 2.46 -2.29 11.88
N SER A 32 1.67 -3.02 12.68
CA SER A 32 2.17 -4.06 13.58
C SER A 32 1.60 -5.41 13.15
N ALA A 33 2.49 -6.37 12.89
CA ALA A 33 2.12 -7.71 12.46
C ALA A 33 3.21 -8.72 12.83
N SER A 34 2.80 -9.95 13.10
CA SER A 34 3.72 -11.07 13.23
C SER A 34 4.43 -11.37 11.91
N GLN A 35 5.65 -11.91 12.00
CA GLN A 35 6.40 -12.34 10.83
C GLN A 35 5.57 -13.33 9.99
N GLY A 36 5.58 -13.16 8.67
CA GLY A 36 4.83 -14.01 7.73
C GLY A 36 3.37 -13.60 7.48
N MET A 37 2.84 -12.56 8.14
CA MET A 37 1.46 -12.09 7.90
C MET A 37 1.26 -11.25 6.62
N GLY A 38 2.32 -11.02 5.84
CA GLY A 38 2.22 -10.28 4.57
C GLY A 38 2.07 -8.76 4.73
N ALA A 39 2.41 -8.19 5.89
CA ALA A 39 2.22 -6.76 6.17
C ALA A 39 2.95 -5.83 5.18
N TYR A 40 4.10 -6.25 4.65
CA TYR A 40 4.84 -5.50 3.63
C TYR A 40 4.05 -5.32 2.34
N GLU A 41 3.24 -6.30 1.93
CA GLU A 41 2.44 -6.20 0.70
C GLU A 41 1.40 -5.08 0.78
N VAL A 42 0.80 -4.87 1.96
CA VAL A 42 -0.12 -3.75 2.21
C VAL A 42 0.61 -2.42 2.17
N ILE A 43 1.82 -2.34 2.73
CA ILE A 43 2.63 -1.12 2.75
C ILE A 43 3.05 -0.74 1.32
N ASP A 44 3.58 -1.68 0.56
CA ASP A 44 4.03 -1.46 -0.81
C ASP A 44 2.86 -1.08 -1.73
N SER A 45 1.72 -1.76 -1.58
CA SER A 45 0.51 -1.41 -2.31
C SER A 45 0.01 -0.01 -1.95
N LEU A 46 0.00 0.34 -0.65
CA LEU A 46 -0.45 1.66 -0.18
C LEU A 46 0.46 2.77 -0.70
N ALA A 47 1.78 2.56 -0.63
CA ALA A 47 2.77 3.48 -1.15
C ALA A 47 2.62 3.66 -2.67
N ALA A 48 2.44 2.56 -3.41
CA ALA A 48 2.18 2.63 -4.85
C ALA A 48 0.90 3.42 -5.15
N THR A 49 -0.20 3.18 -4.42
CA THR A 49 -1.45 3.93 -4.61
C THR A 49 -1.31 5.42 -4.30
N LEU A 50 -0.62 5.78 -3.21
CA LEU A 50 -0.35 7.17 -2.83
C LEU A 50 0.53 7.90 -3.86
N LEU A 51 1.55 7.23 -4.37
CA LEU A 51 2.51 7.80 -5.33
C LEU A 51 1.97 7.82 -6.76
N CYS A 52 0.99 6.97 -7.08
CA CYS A 52 0.34 6.95 -8.40
C CYS A 52 -0.64 8.13 -8.56
N THR A 53 -0.11 9.34 -8.68
CA THR A 53 -0.88 10.52 -9.07
C THR A 53 -0.99 10.57 -10.61
N ASN A 54 -1.97 9.87 -11.15
CA ASN A 54 -2.56 10.07 -12.49
C ASN A 54 -1.58 10.33 -13.67
N SER A 55 -0.76 9.35 -14.04
CA SER A 55 -0.27 9.28 -15.42
C SER A 55 -0.16 7.83 -15.87
N SER A 56 -0.81 7.57 -17.01
CA SER A 56 -0.49 6.47 -17.90
C SER A 56 1.02 6.26 -17.96
N ASN A 57 1.42 4.99 -17.94
CA ASN A 57 2.76 4.47 -18.19
C ASN A 57 3.60 4.12 -16.94
N GLU A 58 3.66 2.80 -16.72
CA GLU A 58 4.68 2.05 -15.97
C GLU A 58 4.59 2.13 -14.43
N PRO A 59 4.47 0.97 -13.74
CA PRO A 59 4.73 0.92 -12.31
C PRO A 59 6.18 1.30 -12.07
N VAL A 60 6.45 2.50 -11.53
CA VAL A 60 7.77 2.87 -11.03
C VAL A 60 8.03 2.00 -9.82
N ALA A 61 8.65 0.84 -10.08
CA ALA A 61 9.33 0.07 -9.07
C ALA A 61 10.36 1.00 -8.42
N PHE A 62 10.03 1.41 -7.19
CA PHE A 62 10.91 1.77 -6.11
C PHE A 62 12.35 2.11 -6.55
N ALA A 63 12.68 3.40 -6.56
CA ALA A 63 14.07 3.83 -6.59
C ALA A 63 14.79 3.25 -5.36
N THR A 64 15.47 2.13 -5.55
CA THR A 64 16.45 1.62 -4.59
C THR A 64 17.58 2.66 -4.45
N PRO A 65 18.01 3.03 -3.23
CA PRO A 65 19.35 3.56 -3.08
C PRO A 65 20.30 2.39 -3.33
N ALA A 66 20.93 2.36 -4.50
CA ALA A 66 22.06 1.48 -4.76
C ALA A 66 23.20 1.87 -3.80
N LEU A 67 23.45 1.02 -2.81
CA LEU A 67 24.70 0.95 -2.06
C LEU A 67 25.41 -0.35 -2.44
#